data_AF-A0A1Q5JR88-F1
#
_entry.id   AF-A0A1Q5JR88-F1
#
_cell.length_a   1.000
_cell.length_b   1.000
_cell.length_c   1.000
_cell.angle_alpha   90.00
_cell.angle_beta   90.00
_cell.angle_gamma   90.00
#
_symmetry.space_group_name_H-M   'P 1'
#
loop_
_entity.id
_entity.type
_entity.pdbx_description
1 polymer ?
#
loop_
_entity_poly.entity_id
_entity_poly.type
_entity_poly.pdbx_seq_one_letter_code
_entity_poly.pdbx_strand_id
1 'polypeptide(L)'
;MDHAHGGHGMSGMGGMGSTVSSMDTVGAVLFIGWAVAMWAAVVVLALGNRGQVRPWLYRTAVGLIGLGVIGQIGHFQEHVAQVGYWVAHPYSPAWMTPWANGLSRGMGQVDSSKPMLGMEILHLTGNFIFLAGLVGIAQITRRAAGELKSRKWAKMGVWMQTIHGIEHVALTLSVALGASRAIGLSTWFGLIEPGPALVTYRVWWHFVANLIGTAILAIAVYHLWKERRAVKAGYGAPVAEPSEAGVTVAVVDSADADQADAGSEESPAAEPTLAGRS
;
A
#
# COMPACT_ATOMS: atom_id res chain seq x y z
N MET A 1 -42.53 46.52 24.02
CA MET A 1 -41.39 46.72 23.10
C MET A 1 -40.90 45.32 22.78
N ASP A 2 -41.51 44.72 21.77
CA ASP A 2 -41.36 43.30 21.47
C ASP A 2 -40.47 43.18 20.23
N HIS A 3 -39.23 42.75 20.44
CA HIS A 3 -38.32 42.44 19.35
C HIS A 3 -38.55 41.00 18.90
N ALA A 4 -39.35 40.88 17.84
CA ALA A 4 -39.46 39.66 17.05
C ALA A 4 -38.08 39.32 16.46
N HIS A 5 -37.49 38.21 16.92
CA HIS A 5 -36.31 37.64 16.29
C HIS A 5 -36.71 37.01 14.95
N GLY A 6 -36.38 37.70 13.87
CA GLY A 6 -36.51 37.22 12.51
C GLY A 6 -35.67 35.96 12.31
N GLY A 7 -36.35 34.85 12.00
CA GLY A 7 -35.74 33.66 11.44
C GLY A 7 -35.21 33.98 10.05
N HIS A 8 -33.91 34.29 9.96
CA HIS A 8 -33.20 34.26 8.69
C HIS A 8 -33.10 32.79 8.23
N GLY A 9 -34.08 32.38 7.44
CA GLY A 9 -33.96 31.18 6.62
C GLY A 9 -32.75 31.33 5.71
N MET A 10 -31.77 30.44 5.86
CA MET A 10 -30.72 30.22 4.86
C MET A 10 -31.32 29.47 3.68
N SER A 11 -32.21 30.15 2.97
CA SER A 11 -32.74 29.77 1.69
C SER A 11 -31.74 30.21 0.63
N GLY A 12 -31.02 29.25 0.03
CA GLY A 12 -30.31 29.51 -1.23
C GLY A 12 -28.79 29.57 -1.14
N MET A 13 -28.17 28.41 -0.96
CA MET A 13 -27.09 28.04 -1.87
C MET A 13 -27.52 26.80 -2.64
N GLY A 14 -28.45 27.03 -3.58
CA GLY A 14 -28.63 26.17 -4.75
C GLY A 14 -27.38 26.27 -5.62
N GLY A 15 -26.26 25.73 -5.13
CA GLY A 15 -25.20 25.29 -6.00
C GLY A 15 -25.78 24.13 -6.79
N MET A 16 -26.25 24.43 -8.00
CA MET A 16 -26.74 23.47 -8.97
C MET A 16 -25.90 22.21 -8.84
N GLY A 17 -26.51 21.12 -8.35
CA GLY A 17 -25.86 19.83 -8.31
C GLY A 17 -25.45 19.52 -9.73
N SER A 18 -24.19 19.77 -10.07
CA SER A 18 -23.67 19.57 -11.41
C SER A 18 -24.00 18.12 -11.75
N THR A 19 -24.89 17.91 -12.72
CA THR A 19 -25.30 16.58 -13.16
C THR A 19 -24.06 15.74 -13.33
N VAL A 20 -23.99 14.58 -12.66
CA VAL A 20 -22.82 13.71 -12.72
C VAL A 20 -22.58 13.37 -14.20
N SER A 21 -21.41 13.72 -14.71
CA SER A 21 -21.10 13.52 -16.12
C SER A 21 -20.83 12.04 -16.41
N SER A 22 -21.03 11.58 -17.65
CA SER A 22 -20.62 10.22 -18.03
C SER A 22 -19.12 9.99 -17.82
N MET A 23 -18.30 11.03 -17.93
CA MET A 23 -16.86 10.96 -17.64
C MET A 23 -16.57 10.77 -16.15
N ASP A 24 -17.37 11.36 -15.26
CA ASP A 24 -17.26 11.17 -13.80
C ASP A 24 -17.52 9.69 -13.45
N THR A 25 -18.59 9.11 -14.01
CA THR A 25 -18.94 7.68 -13.81
C THR A 25 -17.87 6.75 -14.38
N VAL A 26 -17.43 6.99 -15.64
CA VAL A 26 -16.39 6.16 -16.26
C VAL A 26 -15.08 6.24 -15.48
N GLY A 27 -14.67 7.44 -15.05
CA GLY A 27 -13.49 7.63 -14.20
C GLY A 27 -13.59 6.87 -12.89
N ALA A 28 -14.73 6.96 -12.19
CA ALA A 28 -14.97 6.23 -10.95
C ALA A 28 -14.88 4.71 -11.13
N VAL A 29 -15.53 4.17 -12.18
CA VAL A 29 -15.50 2.73 -12.49
C VAL A 29 -14.08 2.27 -12.83
N LEU A 30 -13.34 3.03 -13.63
CA LEU A 30 -11.94 2.70 -13.96
C LEU A 30 -11.04 2.75 -12.73
N PHE A 31 -11.22 3.70 -11.84
CA PHE A 31 -10.42 3.83 -10.62
C PHE A 31 -10.70 2.68 -9.62
N ILE A 32 -11.97 2.30 -9.46
CA ILE A 32 -12.35 1.10 -8.68
C ILE A 32 -11.81 -0.16 -9.35
N GLY A 33 -11.95 -0.29 -10.67
CA GLY A 33 -11.42 -1.40 -11.46
C GLY A 33 -9.91 -1.55 -11.32
N TRP A 34 -9.18 -0.43 -11.25
CA TRP A 34 -7.75 -0.42 -10.97
C TRP A 34 -7.45 -1.00 -9.58
N ALA A 35 -8.13 -0.54 -8.53
CA ALA A 35 -7.96 -1.10 -7.19
C ALA A 35 -8.24 -2.61 -7.15
N VAL A 36 -9.34 -3.06 -7.78
CA VAL A 36 -9.70 -4.47 -7.88
C VAL A 36 -8.62 -5.28 -8.61
N ALA A 37 -8.12 -4.77 -9.75
CA ALA A 37 -7.06 -5.44 -10.51
C ALA A 37 -5.76 -5.58 -9.71
N MET A 38 -5.38 -4.54 -8.94
CA MET A 38 -4.22 -4.60 -8.06
C MET A 38 -4.37 -5.65 -6.97
N TRP A 39 -5.53 -5.74 -6.32
CA TRP A 39 -5.79 -6.76 -5.29
C TRP A 39 -5.87 -8.17 -5.88
N ALA A 40 -6.42 -8.33 -7.08
CA ALA A 40 -6.35 -9.60 -7.80
C ALA A 40 -4.88 -10.00 -8.06
N ALA A 41 -4.02 -9.07 -8.48
CA ALA A 41 -2.60 -9.32 -8.65
C ALA A 41 -1.90 -9.68 -7.33
N VAL A 42 -2.25 -9.03 -6.22
CA VAL A 42 -1.77 -9.39 -4.86
C VAL A 42 -2.11 -10.85 -4.52
N VAL A 43 -3.34 -11.29 -4.80
CA VAL A 43 -3.77 -12.68 -4.55
C VAL A 43 -3.03 -13.66 -5.45
N VAL A 44 -2.92 -13.35 -6.75
CA VAL A 44 -2.19 -14.19 -7.73
C VAL A 44 -0.73 -14.34 -7.33
N LEU A 45 -0.06 -13.27 -6.92
CA LEU A 45 1.31 -13.30 -6.42
C LEU A 45 1.43 -14.08 -5.10
N ALA A 46 0.47 -13.93 -4.18
CA ALA A 46 0.47 -14.67 -2.91
C ALA A 46 0.37 -16.18 -3.13
N LEU A 47 -0.53 -16.61 -4.03
CA LEU A 47 -0.71 -18.02 -4.41
C LEU A 47 0.49 -18.54 -5.21
N GLY A 48 0.94 -17.80 -6.22
CA GLY A 48 2.09 -18.17 -7.05
C GLY A 48 3.39 -18.29 -6.25
N ASN A 49 3.56 -17.46 -5.22
CA ASN A 49 4.72 -17.55 -4.32
C ASN A 49 4.71 -18.79 -3.43
N ARG A 50 3.65 -19.61 -3.38
CA ARG A 50 3.63 -20.89 -2.65
C ARG A 50 4.26 -22.05 -3.45
N GLY A 51 4.38 -21.92 -4.77
CA GLY A 51 4.84 -22.99 -5.66
C GLY A 51 6.28 -22.83 -6.16
N GLN A 52 6.56 -23.45 -7.32
CA GLN A 52 7.81 -23.29 -8.05
C GLN A 52 8.02 -21.83 -8.50
N VAL A 53 9.27 -21.39 -8.50
CA VAL A 53 9.64 -20.05 -8.96
C VAL A 53 9.33 -19.93 -10.45
N ARG A 54 8.57 -18.88 -10.81
CA ARG A 54 8.31 -18.53 -12.22
C ARG A 54 8.78 -17.09 -12.48
N PRO A 55 9.47 -16.81 -13.60
CA PRO A 55 9.99 -15.47 -13.89
C PRO A 55 8.92 -14.37 -13.98
N TRP A 56 7.68 -14.72 -14.34
CA TRP A 56 6.58 -13.75 -14.43
C TRP A 56 6.18 -13.19 -13.06
N LEU A 57 6.38 -13.93 -11.95
CA LEU A 57 6.06 -13.45 -10.60
C LEU A 57 6.82 -12.16 -10.27
N TYR A 58 8.11 -12.12 -10.62
CA TYR A 58 8.93 -10.93 -10.42
C TYR A 58 8.40 -9.74 -11.24
N ARG A 59 8.09 -9.96 -12.53
CA ARG A 59 7.59 -8.92 -13.43
C ARG A 59 6.24 -8.37 -12.96
N THR A 60 5.31 -9.25 -12.58
CA THR A 60 4.01 -8.88 -12.04
C THR A 60 4.15 -8.10 -10.73
N ALA A 61 5.04 -8.51 -9.83
CA ALA A 61 5.27 -7.77 -8.60
C ALA A 61 5.89 -6.39 -8.85
N VAL A 62 6.85 -6.27 -9.77
CA VAL A 62 7.39 -4.96 -10.18
C VAL A 62 6.30 -4.06 -10.77
N GLY A 63 5.44 -4.60 -11.64
CA GLY A 63 4.31 -3.86 -12.19
C GLY A 63 3.32 -3.40 -11.13
N LEU A 64 2.95 -4.28 -10.20
CA LEU A 64 2.07 -3.97 -9.06
C LEU A 64 2.65 -2.85 -8.19
N ILE A 65 3.94 -2.92 -7.85
CA ILE A 65 4.64 -1.90 -7.06
C ILE A 65 4.64 -0.56 -7.82
N GLY A 66 4.97 -0.57 -9.11
CA GLY A 66 4.97 0.62 -9.95
C GLY A 66 3.61 1.31 -10.00
N LEU A 67 2.53 0.55 -10.22
CA LEU A 67 1.16 1.07 -10.18
C LEU A 67 0.82 1.62 -8.80
N GLY A 68 1.17 0.92 -7.72
CA GLY A 68 0.94 1.42 -6.35
C GLY A 68 1.66 2.74 -6.05
N VAL A 69 2.89 2.91 -6.56
CA VAL A 69 3.64 4.17 -6.45
C VAL A 69 2.95 5.29 -7.21
N ILE A 70 2.49 5.06 -8.43
CA ILE A 70 1.73 6.05 -9.22
C ILE A 70 0.46 6.47 -8.48
N GLY A 71 -0.30 5.50 -7.96
CA GLY A 71 -1.50 5.76 -7.17
C GLY A 71 -1.21 6.60 -5.93
N GLN A 72 -0.14 6.28 -5.19
CA GLN A 72 0.22 7.03 -3.98
C GLN A 72 0.71 8.45 -4.29
N ILE A 73 1.41 8.68 -5.40
CA ILE A 73 1.79 10.03 -5.83
C ILE A 73 0.55 10.88 -6.07
N GLY A 74 -0.42 10.38 -6.85
CA GLY A 74 -1.68 11.11 -7.10
C GLY A 74 -2.48 11.35 -5.82
N HIS A 75 -2.60 10.34 -4.96
CA HIS A 75 -3.32 10.45 -3.70
C HIS A 75 -2.67 11.45 -2.73
N PHE A 76 -1.34 11.40 -2.57
CA PHE A 76 -0.62 12.34 -1.72
C PHE A 76 -0.63 13.77 -2.28
N GLN A 77 -0.54 13.93 -3.61
CA GLN A 77 -0.67 15.23 -4.27
C GLN A 77 -2.02 15.90 -3.98
N GLU A 78 -3.11 15.13 -3.91
CA GLU A 78 -4.43 15.64 -3.52
C GLU A 78 -4.42 16.16 -2.07
N HIS A 79 -3.83 15.41 -1.12
CA HIS A 79 -3.70 15.85 0.28
C HIS A 79 -2.83 17.10 0.44
N VAL A 80 -1.72 17.20 -0.31
CA VAL A 80 -0.89 18.41 -0.34
C VAL A 80 -1.69 19.61 -0.84
N ALA A 81 -2.48 19.43 -1.89
CA ALA A 81 -3.28 20.50 -2.46
C ALA A 81 -4.43 20.92 -1.51
N GLN A 82 -5.06 19.97 -0.81
CA GLN A 82 -6.03 20.23 0.25
C GLN A 82 -5.43 21.07 1.38
N VAL A 83 -4.24 20.73 1.88
CA VAL A 83 -3.54 21.53 2.90
C VAL A 83 -3.21 22.92 2.37
N GLY A 84 -2.63 23.03 1.17
CA GLY A 84 -2.30 24.32 0.57
C GLY A 84 -3.52 25.23 0.42
N TYR A 85 -4.63 24.68 -0.08
CA TYR A 85 -5.89 25.41 -0.16
C TYR A 85 -6.43 25.80 1.22
N TRP A 86 -6.41 24.87 2.18
CA TRP A 86 -6.91 25.09 3.54
C TRP A 86 -6.17 26.21 4.27
N VAL A 87 -4.83 26.28 4.14
CA VAL A 87 -4.03 27.36 4.72
C VAL A 87 -4.46 28.73 4.19
N ALA A 88 -4.81 28.82 2.90
CA ALA A 88 -5.30 30.06 2.29
C ALA A 88 -6.78 30.34 2.61
N HIS A 89 -7.58 29.31 2.93
CA HIS A 89 -9.04 29.40 3.07
C HIS A 89 -9.59 28.59 4.26
N PRO A 90 -9.20 28.87 5.51
CA PRO A 90 -9.51 28.03 6.67
C PRO A 90 -10.99 28.02 7.11
N TYR A 91 -11.86 28.76 6.42
CA TYR A 91 -13.31 28.79 6.67
C TYR A 91 -14.12 28.32 5.45
N SER A 92 -13.45 27.91 4.38
CA SER A 92 -14.11 27.36 3.19
C SER A 92 -14.30 25.84 3.32
N PRO A 93 -15.18 25.21 2.53
CA PRO A 93 -15.20 23.76 2.40
C PRO A 93 -13.84 23.20 1.96
N ALA A 94 -13.58 21.93 2.29
CA ALA A 94 -12.40 21.24 1.78
C ALA A 94 -12.41 21.27 0.24
N TRP A 95 -11.31 21.74 -0.35
CA TRP A 95 -11.15 21.80 -1.79
C TRP A 95 -10.72 20.45 -2.35
N MET A 96 -11.02 20.22 -3.62
CA MET A 96 -10.51 19.08 -4.36
C MET A 96 -10.08 19.50 -5.75
N THR A 97 -9.10 18.79 -6.31
CA THR A 97 -8.79 18.94 -7.73
C THR A 97 -10.01 18.56 -8.60
N PRO A 98 -10.13 19.11 -9.82
CA PRO A 98 -11.26 18.80 -10.70
C PRO A 98 -11.45 17.30 -10.97
N TRP A 99 -10.36 16.55 -11.09
CA TRP A 99 -10.41 15.11 -11.34
C TRP A 99 -10.83 14.34 -10.08
N ALA A 100 -10.30 14.67 -8.90
CA ALA A 100 -10.70 14.02 -7.67
C ALA A 100 -12.18 14.31 -7.35
N ASN A 101 -12.63 15.54 -7.57
CA ASN A 101 -14.04 15.91 -7.45
C ASN A 101 -14.94 15.12 -8.42
N GLY A 102 -14.52 14.98 -9.68
CA GLY A 102 -15.21 14.14 -10.67
C GLY A 102 -15.33 12.68 -10.25
N LEU A 103 -14.23 12.07 -9.77
CA LEU A 103 -14.23 10.70 -9.26
C LEU A 103 -15.16 10.54 -8.05
N SER A 104 -15.10 11.47 -7.09
CA SER A 104 -15.97 11.48 -5.91
C SER A 104 -17.45 11.55 -6.29
N ARG A 105 -17.83 12.45 -7.21
CA ARG A 105 -19.20 12.52 -7.72
C ARG A 105 -19.64 11.24 -8.43
N GLY A 106 -18.78 10.65 -9.26
CA GLY A 106 -19.03 9.38 -9.92
C GLY A 106 -19.28 8.23 -8.93
N MET A 107 -18.47 8.15 -7.86
CA MET A 107 -18.65 7.16 -6.79
C MET A 107 -19.88 7.44 -5.92
N GLY A 108 -20.23 8.71 -5.73
CA GLY A 108 -21.40 9.13 -4.96
C GLY A 108 -22.75 8.71 -5.58
N GLN A 109 -22.76 8.26 -6.85
CA GLN A 109 -23.96 7.71 -7.48
C GLN A 109 -24.50 6.46 -6.80
N VAL A 110 -23.68 5.76 -6.00
CA VAL A 110 -24.13 4.61 -5.19
C VAL A 110 -25.27 4.99 -4.25
N ASP A 111 -25.23 6.20 -3.68
CA ASP A 111 -26.32 6.76 -2.90
C ASP A 111 -26.24 8.29 -2.93
N SER A 112 -26.98 8.91 -3.87
CA SER A 112 -26.97 10.35 -4.06
C SER A 112 -27.60 11.13 -2.90
N SER A 113 -28.28 10.47 -1.95
CA SER A 113 -28.78 11.11 -0.73
C SER A 113 -27.67 11.39 0.29
N LYS A 114 -26.46 10.82 0.09
CA LYS A 114 -25.32 10.90 1.00
C LYS A 114 -24.14 11.61 0.34
N PRO A 115 -24.08 12.96 0.40
CA PRO A 115 -23.08 13.75 -0.34
C PRO A 115 -21.63 13.42 0.05
N MET A 116 -21.39 12.92 1.26
CA MET A 116 -20.06 12.52 1.73
C MET A 116 -19.63 11.12 1.25
N LEU A 117 -20.56 10.26 0.82
CA LEU A 117 -20.25 8.85 0.53
C LEU A 117 -19.23 8.71 -0.61
N GLY A 118 -19.39 9.48 -1.68
CA GLY A 118 -18.45 9.48 -2.80
C GLY A 118 -17.02 9.81 -2.39
N MET A 119 -16.86 10.75 -1.45
CA MET A 119 -15.56 11.13 -0.89
C MET A 119 -14.93 10.03 -0.05
N GLU A 120 -15.72 9.36 0.79
CA GLU A 120 -15.21 8.26 1.61
C GLU A 120 -14.81 7.06 0.73
N ILE A 121 -15.60 6.74 -0.31
CA ILE A 121 -15.26 5.69 -1.30
C ILE A 121 -13.98 6.04 -2.05
N LEU A 122 -13.80 7.31 -2.46
CA LEU A 122 -12.60 7.75 -3.17
C LEU A 122 -11.34 7.56 -2.31
N HIS A 123 -11.38 8.03 -1.07
CA HIS A 123 -10.27 7.84 -0.14
C HIS A 123 -10.00 6.36 0.13
N LEU A 124 -11.05 5.57 0.39
CA LEU A 124 -10.92 4.14 0.62
C LEU A 124 -10.22 3.46 -0.57
N THR A 125 -10.65 3.78 -1.79
CA THR A 125 -10.08 3.22 -3.03
C THR A 125 -8.60 3.60 -3.19
N GLY A 126 -8.25 4.87 -3.00
CA GLY A 126 -6.86 5.34 -3.05
C GLY A 126 -5.97 4.67 -2.00
N ASN A 127 -6.47 4.51 -0.78
CA ASN A 127 -5.75 3.82 0.30
C ASN A 127 -5.53 2.32 0.01
N PHE A 128 -6.49 1.67 -0.65
CA PHE A 128 -6.37 0.26 -1.05
C PHE A 128 -5.37 0.05 -2.20
N ILE A 129 -5.28 0.98 -3.15
CA ILE A 129 -4.25 1.02 -4.19
C ILE A 129 -2.86 1.15 -3.55
N PHE A 130 -2.70 2.09 -2.62
CA PHE A 130 -1.45 2.29 -1.91
C PHE A 130 -1.04 1.04 -1.11
N LEU A 131 -1.97 0.46 -0.34
CA LEU A 131 -1.74 -0.77 0.42
C LEU A 131 -1.29 -1.93 -0.48
N ALA A 132 -1.93 -2.11 -1.63
CA ALA A 132 -1.57 -3.16 -2.58
C ALA A 132 -0.12 -2.99 -3.10
N GLY A 133 0.34 -1.76 -3.34
CA GLY A 133 1.74 -1.47 -3.69
C GLY A 133 2.74 -1.90 -2.61
N LEU A 134 2.46 -1.55 -1.35
CA LEU A 134 3.28 -1.96 -0.20
C LEU A 134 3.31 -3.48 0.01
N VAL A 135 2.15 -4.14 -0.13
CA VAL A 135 2.06 -5.61 -0.11
C VAL A 135 2.87 -6.21 -1.25
N GLY A 136 2.88 -5.58 -2.44
CA GLY A 136 3.74 -5.97 -3.56
C GLY A 136 5.23 -6.01 -3.18
N ILE A 137 5.73 -5.01 -2.45
CA ILE A 137 7.12 -4.99 -1.94
C ILE A 137 7.35 -6.11 -0.92
N ALA A 138 6.41 -6.32 0.01
CA ALA A 138 6.52 -7.40 0.99
C ALA A 138 6.53 -8.79 0.32
N GLN A 139 5.74 -8.98 -0.74
CA GLN A 139 5.67 -10.24 -1.47
C GLN A 139 6.89 -10.48 -2.37
N ILE A 140 7.35 -9.47 -3.14
CA ILE A 140 8.52 -9.63 -4.01
C ILE A 140 9.78 -9.91 -3.19
N THR A 141 9.88 -9.36 -1.99
CA THR A 141 11.05 -9.58 -1.15
C THR A 141 11.01 -10.94 -0.46
N ARG A 142 9.89 -11.67 -0.42
CA ARG A 142 9.72 -12.90 0.37
C ARG A 142 10.72 -14.01 0.04
N ARG A 143 11.14 -14.12 -1.23
CA ARG A 143 12.05 -15.18 -1.70
C ARG A 143 13.53 -14.83 -1.61
N ALA A 144 13.87 -13.58 -1.31
CA ALA A 144 15.25 -13.19 -1.10
C ALA A 144 15.76 -13.76 0.24
N ALA A 145 16.97 -14.32 0.22
CA ALA A 145 17.66 -14.75 1.43
C ALA A 145 18.06 -13.52 2.29
N GLY A 146 18.08 -13.72 3.61
CA GLY A 146 18.51 -12.71 4.58
C GLY A 146 17.45 -11.67 4.95
N GLU A 147 17.88 -10.74 5.82
CA GLU A 147 17.07 -9.63 6.30
C GLU A 147 17.22 -8.41 5.38
N LEU A 148 16.22 -8.20 4.53
CA LEU A 148 16.17 -7.04 3.63
C LEU A 148 15.56 -5.82 4.33
N LYS A 149 16.19 -4.65 4.17
CA LYS A 149 15.65 -3.39 4.69
C LYS A 149 14.34 -3.04 3.97
N SER A 150 14.25 -3.27 2.66
CA SER A 150 13.01 -3.08 1.90
C SER A 150 11.83 -3.85 2.49
N ARG A 151 12.05 -5.11 2.90
CA ARG A 151 11.03 -5.95 3.55
C ARG A 151 10.59 -5.38 4.90
N LYS A 152 11.53 -4.90 5.72
CA LYS A 152 11.23 -4.28 7.03
C LYS A 152 10.34 -3.04 6.86
N TRP A 153 10.74 -2.11 5.99
CA TRP A 153 9.98 -0.88 5.74
C TRP A 153 8.62 -1.16 5.10
N ALA A 154 8.55 -2.09 4.14
CA ALA A 154 7.29 -2.51 3.55
C ALA A 154 6.31 -3.09 4.57
N LYS A 155 6.77 -3.96 5.49
CA LYS A 155 5.92 -4.50 6.57
C LYS A 155 5.37 -3.39 7.48
N MET A 156 6.21 -2.43 7.85
CA MET A 156 5.79 -1.29 8.66
C MET A 156 4.75 -0.44 7.92
N GLY A 157 4.97 -0.20 6.62
CA GLY A 157 4.01 0.49 5.76
C GLY A 157 2.68 -0.26 5.65
N VAL A 158 2.70 -1.58 5.45
CA VAL A 158 1.50 -2.41 5.41
C VAL A 158 0.70 -2.29 6.70
N TRP A 159 1.35 -2.32 7.87
CA TRP A 159 0.65 -2.18 9.15
C TRP A 159 0.00 -0.81 9.31
N MET A 160 0.77 0.26 9.12
CA MET A 160 0.28 1.63 9.23
C MET A 160 -0.87 1.87 8.25
N GLN A 161 -0.71 1.44 7.00
CA GLN A 161 -1.71 1.62 5.96
C GLN A 161 -2.94 0.74 6.17
N THR A 162 -2.81 -0.42 6.81
CA THR A 162 -3.95 -1.25 7.21
C THR A 162 -4.78 -0.56 8.29
N ILE A 163 -4.14 0.04 9.31
CA ILE A 163 -4.84 0.78 10.36
C ILE A 163 -5.60 1.97 9.76
N HIS A 164 -4.95 2.75 8.91
CA HIS A 164 -5.58 3.87 8.20
C HIS A 164 -6.68 3.38 7.24
N GLY A 165 -6.47 2.28 6.54
CA GLY A 165 -7.47 1.66 5.68
C GLY A 165 -8.73 1.21 6.45
N ILE A 166 -8.56 0.61 7.63
CA ILE A 166 -9.67 0.24 8.53
C ILE A 166 -10.45 1.48 8.96
N GLU A 167 -9.77 2.59 9.24
CA GLU A 167 -10.44 3.86 9.53
C GLU A 167 -11.33 4.29 8.36
N HIS A 168 -10.82 4.27 7.13
CA HIS A 168 -11.63 4.61 5.96
C HIS A 168 -12.79 3.64 5.72
N VAL A 169 -12.62 2.35 6.03
CA VAL A 169 -13.73 1.39 6.03
C VAL A 169 -14.79 1.83 7.03
N ALA A 170 -14.41 2.19 8.26
CA ALA A 170 -15.34 2.65 9.29
C ALA A 170 -16.07 3.96 8.89
N LEU A 171 -15.35 4.95 8.35
CA LEU A 171 -15.91 6.20 7.84
C LEU A 171 -16.90 5.93 6.70
N THR A 172 -16.54 5.08 5.73
CA THR A 172 -17.38 4.74 4.59
C THR A 172 -18.64 3.99 5.04
N LEU A 173 -18.48 2.96 5.88
CA LEU A 173 -19.60 2.14 6.35
C LEU A 173 -20.54 2.93 7.25
N SER A 174 -20.03 3.78 8.14
CA SER A 174 -20.90 4.61 9.00
C SER A 174 -21.80 5.52 8.17
N VAL A 175 -21.25 6.20 7.15
CA VAL A 175 -22.04 7.02 6.22
C VAL A 175 -23.00 6.14 5.41
N ALA A 176 -22.51 5.03 4.84
CA ALA A 176 -23.32 4.13 4.02
C ALA A 176 -24.51 3.53 4.78
N LEU A 177 -24.34 3.21 6.07
CA LEU A 177 -25.37 2.67 6.95
C LEU A 177 -26.29 3.73 7.58
N GLY A 178 -26.12 5.01 7.21
CA GLY A 178 -27.05 6.08 7.58
C GLY A 178 -26.70 6.83 8.86
N ALA A 179 -25.47 6.72 9.38
CA ALA A 179 -25.03 7.63 10.42
C ALA A 179 -25.07 9.07 9.90
N SER A 180 -25.47 10.02 10.76
CA SER A 180 -25.52 11.45 10.40
C SER A 180 -24.16 12.07 10.14
N ARG A 181 -23.07 11.35 10.49
CA ARG A 181 -21.68 11.75 10.33
C ARG A 181 -20.80 10.51 10.16
N ALA A 182 -19.66 10.68 9.51
CA ALA A 182 -18.64 9.65 9.45
C ALA A 182 -18.02 9.41 10.84
N ILE A 183 -17.74 8.14 11.17
CA ILE A 183 -17.21 7.71 12.48
C ILE A 183 -15.83 7.07 12.28
N GLY A 184 -14.79 7.69 12.83
CA GLY A 184 -13.39 7.24 12.75
C GLY A 184 -12.42 8.18 13.47
N LEU A 185 -11.13 7.85 13.50
CA LEU A 185 -10.10 8.62 14.23
C LEU A 185 -10.02 10.08 13.76
N SER A 186 -10.14 10.33 12.47
CA SER A 186 -10.19 11.64 11.79
C SER A 186 -11.46 12.45 12.10
N THR A 187 -12.40 11.90 12.84
CA THR A 187 -13.61 12.58 13.31
C THR A 187 -13.74 12.55 14.84
N TRP A 188 -12.72 12.02 15.53
CA TRP A 188 -12.79 11.62 16.94
C TRP A 188 -14.01 10.75 17.22
N PHE A 189 -14.21 9.71 16.42
CA PHE A 189 -15.38 8.83 16.51
C PHE A 189 -16.73 9.58 16.41
N GLY A 190 -16.75 10.66 15.61
CA GLY A 190 -17.93 11.51 15.42
C GLY A 190 -18.13 12.57 16.50
N LEU A 191 -17.19 12.77 17.43
CA LEU A 191 -17.31 13.75 18.52
C LEU A 191 -17.11 15.20 18.04
N ILE A 192 -16.37 15.44 16.96
CA ILE A 192 -16.21 16.80 16.43
C ILE A 192 -17.45 17.18 15.61
N GLU A 193 -18.05 18.32 15.94
CA GLU A 193 -19.20 18.86 15.21
C GLU A 193 -18.86 19.25 13.76
N PRO A 194 -19.78 19.07 12.80
CA PRO A 194 -19.59 19.53 11.44
C PRO A 194 -19.30 21.03 11.39
N GLY A 195 -18.19 21.41 10.73
CA GLY A 195 -17.77 22.80 10.60
C GLY A 195 -16.27 22.93 10.34
N PRO A 196 -15.72 24.16 10.38
CA PRO A 196 -14.31 24.42 10.10
C PRO A 196 -13.34 23.63 10.98
N ALA A 197 -13.70 23.36 12.25
CA ALA A 197 -12.88 22.56 13.15
C ALA A 197 -12.73 21.11 12.68
N LEU A 198 -13.83 20.46 12.29
CA LEU A 198 -13.80 19.10 11.73
C LEU A 198 -12.99 19.07 10.43
N VAL A 199 -13.21 20.04 9.53
CA VAL A 199 -12.47 20.11 8.27
C VAL A 199 -10.97 20.29 8.51
N THR A 200 -10.58 21.21 9.40
CA THR A 200 -9.18 21.42 9.80
C THR A 200 -8.56 20.11 10.25
N TYR A 201 -9.21 19.45 11.20
CA TYR A 201 -8.68 18.23 11.79
C TYR A 201 -8.57 17.11 10.75
N ARG A 202 -9.59 16.92 9.90
CA ARG A 202 -9.56 15.92 8.83
C ARG A 202 -8.44 16.20 7.82
N VAL A 203 -8.29 17.43 7.34
CA VAL A 203 -7.26 17.80 6.35
C VAL A 203 -5.87 17.48 6.91
N TRP A 204 -5.57 17.91 8.13
CA TRP A 204 -4.27 17.65 8.76
C TRP A 204 -4.05 16.17 9.09
N TRP A 205 -5.08 15.47 9.58
CA TRP A 205 -4.99 14.04 9.88
C TRP A 205 -4.59 13.23 8.65
N HIS A 206 -5.35 13.36 7.57
CA HIS A 206 -5.08 12.59 6.35
C HIS A 206 -3.76 13.01 5.70
N PHE A 207 -3.41 14.30 5.73
CA PHE A 207 -2.12 14.77 5.24
C PHE A 207 -0.95 14.14 6.01
N VAL A 208 -0.94 14.21 7.34
CA VAL A 208 0.16 13.66 8.15
C VAL A 208 0.25 12.14 7.98
N ALA A 209 -0.88 11.44 8.00
CA ALA A 209 -0.89 10.01 7.78
C ALA A 209 -0.33 9.66 6.38
N ASN A 210 -0.79 10.32 5.32
CA ASN A 210 -0.28 10.07 3.96
C ASN A 210 1.17 10.51 3.77
N LEU A 211 1.64 11.56 4.45
CA LEU A 211 3.04 11.98 4.43
C LEU A 211 3.94 10.88 5.03
N ILE A 212 3.57 10.36 6.20
CA ILE A 212 4.31 9.26 6.86
C ILE A 212 4.29 8.01 5.98
N GLY A 213 3.12 7.63 5.45
CA GLY A 213 2.99 6.50 4.55
C GLY A 213 3.85 6.64 3.29
N THR A 214 3.86 7.83 2.68
CA THR A 214 4.67 8.14 1.50
C THR A 214 6.16 8.06 1.80
N ALA A 215 6.60 8.58 2.95
CA ALA A 215 8.00 8.48 3.37
C ALA A 215 8.42 7.01 3.55
N ILE A 216 7.58 6.19 4.19
CA ILE A 216 7.82 4.75 4.36
C ILE A 216 7.93 4.05 3.00
N LEU A 217 7.00 4.33 2.08
CA LEU A 217 7.02 3.78 0.73
C LEU A 217 8.31 4.17 -0.01
N ALA A 218 8.68 5.45 0.02
CA ALA A 218 9.88 5.96 -0.64
C ALA A 218 11.14 5.26 -0.11
N ILE A 219 11.26 5.09 1.21
CA ILE A 219 12.38 4.37 1.84
C ILE A 219 12.36 2.88 1.45
N ALA A 220 11.19 2.24 1.44
CA ALA A 220 11.05 0.84 1.04
C ALA A 220 11.46 0.63 -0.43
N VAL A 221 11.03 1.50 -1.35
CA VAL A 221 11.38 1.48 -2.77
C VAL A 221 12.87 1.77 -2.99
N TYR A 222 13.42 2.76 -2.28
CA TYR A 222 14.85 3.06 -2.33
C TYR A 222 15.70 1.85 -1.94
N HIS A 223 15.37 1.21 -0.82
CA HIS A 223 16.06 -0.02 -0.40
C HIS A 223 15.81 -1.17 -1.37
N LEU A 224 14.60 -1.33 -1.89
CA LEU A 224 14.28 -2.37 -2.88
C LEU A 224 15.13 -2.20 -4.14
N TRP A 225 15.33 -0.97 -4.60
CA TRP A 225 16.17 -0.68 -5.75
C TRP A 225 17.65 -1.02 -5.50
N LYS A 226 18.18 -0.74 -4.30
CA LYS A 226 19.53 -1.14 -3.91
C LYS A 226 19.68 -2.66 -3.77
N GLU A 227 18.65 -3.32 -3.25
CA GLU A 227 18.60 -4.77 -2.98
C GLU A 227 18.11 -5.58 -4.20
N ARG A 228 17.83 -4.92 -5.34
CA ARG A 228 17.18 -5.53 -6.52
C ARG A 228 17.87 -6.78 -7.05
N ARG A 229 19.20 -6.85 -6.95
CA ARG A 229 19.99 -8.00 -7.40
C ARG A 229 19.71 -9.23 -6.54
N ALA A 230 19.73 -9.07 -5.22
CA ALA A 230 19.42 -10.14 -4.27
C ALA A 230 17.96 -10.59 -4.41
N VAL A 231 17.03 -9.65 -4.57
CA VAL A 231 15.62 -9.98 -4.83
C VAL A 231 15.46 -10.75 -6.14
N LYS A 232 16.06 -10.27 -7.24
CA LYS A 232 15.98 -10.94 -8.54
C LYS A 232 16.60 -12.34 -8.52
N ALA A 233 17.69 -12.55 -7.78
CA ALA A 233 18.30 -13.87 -7.63
C ALA A 233 17.35 -14.90 -7.00
N GLY A 234 16.50 -14.48 -6.05
CA GLY A 234 15.45 -15.33 -5.47
C GLY A 234 14.33 -15.75 -6.44
N TYR A 235 14.32 -15.17 -7.66
CA TYR A 235 13.42 -15.54 -8.76
C TYR A 235 14.16 -16.14 -9.98
N GLY A 236 15.46 -16.43 -9.86
CA GLY A 236 16.22 -17.14 -10.89
C GLY A 236 15.73 -18.58 -11.03
N ALA A 237 15.84 -19.15 -12.23
CA ALA A 237 15.66 -20.59 -12.41
C ALA A 237 16.71 -21.34 -11.57
N PRO A 238 16.38 -22.49 -10.96
CA PRO A 238 17.40 -23.38 -10.44
C PRO A 238 18.39 -23.63 -11.58
N VAL A 239 19.67 -23.37 -11.35
CA VAL A 239 20.69 -23.90 -12.24
C VAL A 239 20.48 -25.40 -12.18
N ALA A 240 20.11 -26.02 -13.30
CA ALA A 240 20.11 -27.47 -13.37
C ALA A 240 21.55 -27.88 -13.09
N GLU A 241 21.80 -28.39 -11.89
CA GLU A 241 23.04 -29.10 -11.58
C GLU A 241 23.28 -30.06 -12.75
N PRO A 242 24.42 -29.97 -13.45
CA PRO A 242 24.71 -30.89 -14.53
C PRO A 242 24.55 -32.29 -13.97
N SER A 243 23.57 -33.03 -14.49
CA SER A 243 23.27 -34.37 -14.03
C SER A 243 24.55 -35.21 -14.15
N GLU A 244 25.12 -35.63 -13.02
CA GLU A 244 26.22 -36.59 -12.97
C GLU A 244 25.86 -37.95 -13.60
N ALA A 245 24.63 -38.13 -14.11
CA ALA A 245 24.18 -39.34 -14.79
C ALA A 245 24.81 -39.57 -16.19
N GLY A 246 25.79 -38.75 -16.60
CA GLY A 246 26.54 -38.93 -17.84
C GLY A 246 27.95 -39.49 -17.68
N VAL A 247 28.44 -39.69 -16.46
CA VAL A 247 29.76 -40.29 -16.21
C VAL A 247 29.58 -41.78 -15.88
N THR A 248 29.09 -42.54 -16.86
CA THR A 248 29.49 -43.94 -16.95
C THR A 248 30.96 -43.96 -17.29
N VAL A 249 31.82 -43.87 -16.26
CA VAL A 249 33.19 -44.36 -16.38
C VAL A 249 33.08 -45.82 -16.76
N ALA A 250 33.40 -46.12 -18.01
CA ALA A 250 33.73 -47.46 -18.40
C ALA A 250 34.83 -47.92 -17.46
N VAL A 251 34.48 -48.85 -16.59
CA VAL A 251 35.41 -49.68 -15.81
C VAL A 251 36.35 -50.31 -16.83
N VAL A 252 37.53 -49.72 -17.00
CA VAL A 252 38.68 -50.43 -17.55
C VAL A 252 39.41 -50.95 -16.34
N ASP A 253 39.20 -52.24 -16.15
CA ASP A 253 39.93 -53.15 -15.28
C ASP A 253 41.43 -52.99 -15.53
N SER A 254 42.14 -52.43 -14.55
CA SER A 254 43.59 -52.58 -14.45
C SER A 254 43.92 -52.73 -12.98
N ALA A 255 43.89 -53.99 -12.55
CA ALA A 255 44.70 -54.48 -11.46
C ALA A 255 46.15 -54.03 -11.66
N ASP A 256 46.72 -53.33 -10.69
CA ASP A 256 47.91 -53.80 -9.99
C ASP A 256 48.35 -52.77 -8.94
N ALA A 257 48.74 -53.33 -7.78
CA ALA A 257 49.79 -52.87 -6.86
C ALA A 257 49.70 -51.43 -6.32
N ASP A 258 49.93 -51.09 -5.06
CA ASP A 258 50.54 -51.68 -3.88
C ASP A 258 50.81 -50.45 -2.98
N GLN A 259 51.16 -50.66 -1.72
CA GLN A 259 51.64 -49.68 -0.74
C GLN A 259 50.60 -48.94 0.12
N ALA A 260 50.37 -49.62 1.24
CA ALA A 260 50.30 -49.02 2.56
C ALA A 260 51.34 -47.91 2.78
N ASP A 261 50.94 -46.84 3.46
CA ASP A 261 51.71 -46.38 4.62
C ASP A 261 50.80 -45.69 5.65
N ALA A 262 51.09 -46.00 6.89
CA ALA A 262 50.46 -45.51 8.10
C ALA A 262 51.11 -44.19 8.52
N GLY A 263 50.31 -43.27 9.05
CA GLY A 263 50.83 -41.99 9.54
C GLY A 263 49.84 -41.29 10.44
N SER A 264 49.81 -41.75 11.70
CA SER A 264 49.25 -41.09 12.87
C SER A 264 49.80 -39.69 13.10
N GLU A 265 48.96 -38.74 13.54
CA GLU A 265 49.23 -37.72 14.58
C GLU A 265 47.95 -36.88 14.77
N GLU A 266 47.17 -37.11 15.83
CA GLU A 266 47.23 -36.43 17.14
C GLU A 266 46.45 -35.10 17.18
N SER A 267 45.31 -35.15 17.89
CA SER A 267 44.57 -34.03 18.49
C SER A 267 45.40 -33.41 19.65
N PRO A 268 45.05 -32.31 20.37
CA PRO A 268 43.81 -31.52 20.40
C PRO A 268 44.04 -29.99 20.56
N ALA A 269 42.96 -29.20 20.65
CA ALA A 269 42.68 -28.29 21.79
C ALA A 269 41.70 -27.17 21.41
N ALA A 270 40.74 -26.98 22.32
CA ALA A 270 39.71 -25.96 22.32
C ALA A 270 40.25 -24.58 22.71
N GLU A 271 39.58 -23.53 22.25
CA GLU A 271 39.56 -22.26 22.96
C GLU A 271 38.14 -21.67 22.93
N PRO A 272 37.44 -21.53 24.08
CA PRO A 272 36.22 -20.77 24.18
C PRO A 272 36.54 -19.34 24.66
N THR A 273 36.29 -18.33 23.83
CA THR A 273 36.39 -16.94 24.29
C THR A 273 35.04 -16.42 24.78
N LEU A 274 35.08 -15.97 26.03
CA LEU A 274 34.04 -15.39 26.87
C LEU A 274 33.41 -14.08 26.35
N ALA A 275 32.09 -14.00 26.59
CA ALA A 275 31.36 -12.92 27.26
C ALA A 275 31.75 -11.44 27.08
N GLY A 276 30.76 -10.66 26.61
CA GLY A 276 30.23 -9.54 27.39
C GLY A 276 30.46 -8.13 26.83
N ARG A 277 29.36 -7.37 26.63
CA ARG A 277 29.02 -6.19 27.45
C ARG A 277 27.84 -5.38 26.85
N SER A 278 27.01 -4.90 27.78
CA SER A 278 26.00 -3.81 27.75
C SER A 278 24.80 -3.93 26.83
#